data_AF-A0A662IP53-F1
#
_entry.id   AF-A0A662IP53-F1
#
_cell.length_a   1.000
_cell.length_b   1.000
_cell.length_c   1.000
_cell.angle_alpha   90.00
_cell.angle_beta   90.00
_cell.angle_gamma   90.00
#
_symmetry.space_group_name_H-M   'P 1'
#
loop_
_entity.id
_entity.type
_entity.pdbx_description
1 polymer ?
#
loop_
_entity_poly.entity_id
_entity_poly.type
_entity_poly.pdbx_seq_one_letter_code
_entity_poly.pdbx_strand_id
1 'polypeptide(L)'
;MSLGRYEEYRQDIRSYPEVLARLIHIANYARILGDADTFVEAVEALYDTLPPKIRENLEKEREKLEKEFKEILARIKEKTYEIDDPINQARFYTCKRAQAYKKYASILLKMIIAELDKAGLLLSKQTLFQGGSV
;
A
#
# COMPACT_ATOMS: atom_id res chain seq x y z
N MET A 1 9.90 -0.31 -32.53
CA MET A 1 9.17 -1.16 -31.57
C MET A 1 10.12 -2.24 -31.09
N SER A 2 10.60 -2.15 -29.84
CA SER A 2 11.53 -3.14 -29.30
C SER A 2 10.74 -4.21 -28.55
N LEU A 3 10.74 -5.42 -29.10
CA LEU A 3 10.23 -6.65 -28.48
C LEU A 3 11.10 -7.11 -27.29
N GLY A 4 12.26 -6.49 -27.06
CA GLY A 4 13.19 -6.85 -25.98
C GLY A 4 12.67 -6.56 -24.56
N ARG A 5 11.83 -5.53 -24.37
CA ARG A 5 11.26 -5.22 -23.04
C ARG A 5 10.20 -6.23 -22.58
N TYR A 6 9.59 -6.98 -23.49
CA TYR A 6 8.57 -7.98 -23.14
C TYR A 6 9.15 -9.35 -22.76
N GLU A 7 10.37 -9.66 -23.21
CA GLU A 7 11.05 -10.92 -22.87
C GLU A 7 11.73 -10.88 -21.49
N GLU A 8 12.23 -9.71 -21.04
CA GLU A 8 12.64 -9.51 -19.64
C GLU A 8 11.46 -9.71 -18.67
N TYR A 9 10.27 -9.21 -19.04
CA TYR A 9 9.02 -9.44 -18.29
C TYR A 9 8.65 -10.93 -18.17
N ARG A 10 9.05 -11.80 -19.10
CA ARG A 10 8.68 -13.23 -19.08
C ARG A 10 9.48 -14.05 -18.08
N GLN A 11 10.73 -13.68 -17.80
CA GLN A 11 11.46 -14.21 -16.65
C GLN A 11 10.93 -13.60 -15.34
N ASP A 12 10.39 -12.37 -15.40
CA ASP A 12 9.81 -11.63 -14.27
C ASP A 12 8.42 -12.12 -13.84
N ILE A 13 7.60 -12.72 -14.71
CA ILE A 13 6.24 -13.19 -14.35
C ILE A 13 6.24 -14.27 -13.25
N ARG A 14 7.32 -15.08 -13.13
CA ARG A 14 7.43 -16.09 -12.04
C ARG A 14 7.86 -15.47 -10.72
N SER A 15 8.76 -14.48 -10.74
CA SER A 15 9.25 -13.77 -9.54
C SER A 15 8.29 -12.67 -9.09
N TYR A 16 7.43 -12.16 -9.97
CA TYR A 16 6.55 -11.05 -9.70
C TYR A 16 5.54 -11.31 -8.57
N PRO A 17 4.87 -12.48 -8.50
CA PRO A 17 4.07 -12.87 -7.33
C PRO A 17 4.89 -12.90 -6.02
N GLU A 18 6.17 -13.30 -6.08
CA GLU A 18 7.05 -13.27 -4.91
C GLU A 18 7.42 -11.85 -4.48
N VAL A 19 7.66 -10.95 -5.44
CA VAL A 19 7.89 -9.52 -5.16
C VAL A 19 6.67 -8.92 -4.47
N LEU A 20 5.46 -9.16 -5.01
CA LEU A 20 4.21 -8.71 -4.39
C LEU A 20 4.03 -9.27 -2.98
N ALA A 21 4.31 -10.57 -2.79
CA ALA A 21 4.21 -11.20 -1.48
C ALA A 21 5.22 -10.64 -0.47
N ARG A 22 6.46 -10.36 -0.90
CA ARG A 22 7.48 -9.69 -0.06
C ARG A 22 7.01 -8.30 0.36
N LEU A 23 6.51 -7.48 -0.57
CA LEU A 23 6.03 -6.13 -0.25
C LEU A 23 4.81 -6.17 0.69
N ILE A 24 3.86 -7.09 0.46
CA ILE A 24 2.73 -7.32 1.38
C ILE A 24 3.22 -7.77 2.76
N HIS A 25 4.27 -8.60 2.84
CA HIS A 25 4.85 -9.03 4.10
C HIS A 25 5.49 -7.85 4.85
N ILE A 26 6.28 -7.02 4.17
CA ILE A 26 6.90 -5.81 4.74
C ILE A 26 5.82 -4.87 5.28
N ALA A 27 4.76 -4.61 4.49
CA ALA A 27 3.65 -3.76 4.91
C ALA A 27 2.95 -4.32 6.16
N ASN A 28 2.68 -5.62 6.20
CA ASN A 28 2.08 -6.26 7.37
C ASN A 28 3.00 -6.22 8.60
N TYR A 29 4.30 -6.42 8.40
CA TYR A 29 5.29 -6.38 9.46
C TYR A 29 5.38 -4.97 10.08
N ALA A 30 5.52 -3.93 9.27
CA ALA A 30 5.51 -2.54 9.71
C ALA A 30 4.22 -2.18 10.47
N ARG A 31 3.07 -2.65 9.96
CA ARG A 31 1.76 -2.47 10.61
C ARG A 31 1.70 -3.10 12.01
N ILE A 32 2.29 -4.29 12.19
CA ILE A 32 2.32 -5.01 13.48
C ILE A 32 3.26 -4.29 14.46
N LEU A 33 4.42 -3.84 13.99
CA LEU A 33 5.37 -3.07 14.80
C LEU A 33 4.82 -1.69 15.21
N GLY A 34 3.77 -1.21 14.54
CA GLY A 34 3.18 0.10 14.81
C GLY A 34 3.97 1.26 14.18
N ASP A 35 4.92 0.97 13.29
CA ASP A 35 5.65 1.97 12.53
C ASP A 35 4.79 2.47 11.37
N ALA A 36 4.16 3.62 11.58
CA ALA A 36 3.19 4.18 10.64
C ALA A 36 3.84 4.74 9.37
N ASP A 37 5.04 5.30 9.47
CA ASP A 37 5.74 5.87 8.30
C ASP A 37 6.22 4.73 7.39
N THR A 38 6.92 3.73 7.94
CA THR A 38 7.35 2.54 7.17
C THR A 38 6.16 1.78 6.59
N PHE A 39 5.02 1.72 7.31
CA PHE A 39 3.82 1.07 6.80
C PHE A 39 3.24 1.80 5.58
N VAL A 40 3.18 3.13 5.60
CA VAL A 40 2.72 3.91 4.44
C VAL A 40 3.67 3.73 3.26
N GLU A 41 4.97 3.85 3.48
CA GLU A 41 5.98 3.67 2.42
C GLU A 41 5.88 2.30 1.75
N ALA A 42 5.73 1.22 2.53
CA ALA A 42 5.61 -0.12 1.98
C ALA A 42 4.33 -0.32 1.17
N VAL A 43 3.22 0.31 1.57
CA VAL A 43 1.94 0.23 0.84
C VAL A 43 1.97 1.05 -0.46
N GLU A 44 2.60 2.23 -0.45
CA GLU A 44 2.78 3.04 -1.67
C GLU A 44 3.73 2.35 -2.65
N ALA A 45 4.84 1.78 -2.16
CA ALA A 45 5.75 0.98 -2.99
C ALA A 45 5.03 -0.23 -3.60
N LEU A 46 4.14 -0.88 -2.83
CA LEU A 46 3.29 -1.95 -3.35
C LEU A 46 2.37 -1.43 -4.47
N TYR A 47 1.74 -0.27 -4.30
CA TYR A 47 0.89 0.35 -5.32
C TYR A 47 1.66 0.63 -6.61
N ASP A 48 2.86 1.22 -6.51
CA ASP A 48 3.68 1.54 -7.68
C ASP A 48 4.19 0.31 -8.43
N THR A 49 4.29 -0.83 -7.72
CA THR A 49 4.70 -2.10 -8.30
C THR A 49 3.54 -2.83 -9.01
N LEU A 50 2.29 -2.37 -8.89
CA LEU A 50 1.12 -3.07 -9.45
C LEU A 50 1.13 -3.12 -10.99
N PRO A 51 0.48 -4.15 -11.59
CA PRO A 51 0.30 -4.19 -13.03
C PRO A 51 -0.52 -2.98 -13.50
N PRO A 52 -0.24 -2.41 -14.69
CA PRO A 52 -0.93 -1.21 -15.17
C PRO A 52 -2.46 -1.29 -15.12
N LYS A 53 -3.02 -2.44 -15.56
CA LYS A 53 -4.48 -2.67 -15.54
C LYS A 53 -5.09 -2.62 -14.13
N ILE A 54 -4.36 -3.11 -13.12
CA ILE A 54 -4.84 -3.07 -11.73
C ILE A 54 -4.70 -1.66 -11.17
N ARG A 55 -3.61 -0.96 -11.52
CA ARG A 55 -3.39 0.43 -11.12
C ARG A 55 -4.50 1.34 -11.64
N GLU A 56 -4.88 1.20 -12.91
CA GLU A 56 -5.97 1.92 -13.56
C GLU A 56 -7.31 1.71 -12.84
N ASN A 57 -7.62 0.48 -12.41
CA ASN A 57 -8.84 0.18 -11.65
C ASN A 57 -8.90 0.93 -10.31
N LEU A 58 -7.75 1.12 -9.67
CA LEU A 58 -7.63 1.72 -8.34
C LEU A 58 -7.47 3.23 -8.36
N GLU A 59 -7.07 3.81 -9.49
CA GLU A 59 -6.60 5.20 -9.59
C GLU A 59 -7.64 6.20 -9.05
N LYS A 60 -8.89 6.09 -9.49
CA LYS A 60 -9.98 6.99 -9.04
C LYS A 60 -10.26 6.89 -7.54
N GLU A 61 -10.18 5.69 -6.97
CA GLU A 61 -10.43 5.47 -5.55
C GLU A 61 -9.23 5.93 -4.71
N ARG A 62 -8.01 5.70 -5.20
CA ARG A 62 -6.76 6.20 -4.59
C ARG A 62 -6.74 7.73 -4.55
N GLU A 63 -7.10 8.40 -5.65
CA GLU A 63 -7.14 9.87 -5.69
C GLU A 63 -8.09 10.46 -4.65
N LYS A 64 -9.28 9.83 -4.48
CA LYS A 64 -10.23 10.25 -3.43
C LYS A 64 -9.62 10.05 -2.05
N LEU A 65 -9.04 8.88 -1.80
CA LEU A 65 -8.41 8.55 -0.53
C LEU A 65 -7.23 9.49 -0.21
N GLU A 66 -6.41 9.84 -1.19
CA GLU A 66 -5.32 10.82 -1.02
C GLU A 66 -5.82 12.22 -0.70
N LYS A 67 -6.91 12.67 -1.35
CA LYS A 67 -7.52 13.97 -1.05
C LYS A 67 -8.04 14.00 0.39
N GLU A 68 -8.82 13.01 0.78
CA GLU A 68 -9.32 12.89 2.16
C GLU A 68 -8.19 12.84 3.18
N PHE A 69 -7.11 12.10 2.87
CA PHE A 69 -5.94 12.02 3.73
C PHE A 69 -5.25 13.38 3.90
N LYS A 70 -5.03 14.12 2.80
CA LYS A 70 -4.44 15.47 2.85
C LYS A 70 -5.29 16.44 3.66
N GLU A 71 -6.62 16.39 3.50
CA GLU A 71 -7.54 17.20 4.31
C GLU A 71 -7.46 16.86 5.80
N ILE A 72 -7.36 15.58 6.15
CA ILE A 72 -7.17 15.15 7.54
C ILE A 72 -5.86 15.69 8.10
N LEU A 73 -4.75 15.59 7.36
CA LEU A 73 -3.46 16.11 7.80
C LEU A 73 -3.48 17.63 7.98
N ALA A 74 -4.16 18.37 7.11
CA ALA A 74 -4.34 19.81 7.26
C ALA A 74 -5.09 20.14 8.55
N ARG A 75 -6.22 19.46 8.82
CA ARG A 75 -6.99 19.65 10.07
C ARG A 75 -6.20 19.28 11.32
N ILE A 76 -5.37 18.24 11.27
CA ILE A 76 -4.48 17.88 12.38
C ILE A 76 -3.48 19.01 12.63
N LYS A 77 -2.90 19.57 11.57
CA LYS A 77 -1.92 20.66 11.67
C LYS A 77 -2.55 21.93 12.26
N GLU A 78 -3.75 22.30 11.81
CA GLU A 78 -4.51 23.44 12.37
C GLU A 78 -4.73 23.28 13.87
N LYS A 79 -5.31 22.15 14.29
CA LYS A 79 -5.53 21.86 15.72
C LYS A 79 -4.26 21.78 16.54
N THR A 80 -3.15 21.41 15.92
CA THR A 80 -1.84 21.38 16.58
C THR A 80 -1.39 22.80 16.95
N TYR A 81 -1.65 23.79 16.10
CA TYR A 81 -1.28 25.19 16.38
C TYR A 81 -2.12 25.85 17.48
N GLU A 82 -3.30 25.29 17.80
CA GLU A 82 -4.15 25.75 18.91
C GLU A 82 -3.62 25.29 20.29
N ILE A 83 -2.58 24.45 20.34
CA ILE A 83 -2.01 23.93 21.58
C ILE A 83 -0.79 24.77 21.98
N ASP A 84 -0.90 25.47 23.10
CA ASP A 84 0.15 26.36 23.61
C ASP A 84 1.39 25.60 24.13
N ASP A 85 1.18 24.47 24.83
CA ASP A 85 2.28 23.69 25.41
C ASP A 85 3.04 22.92 24.31
N PRO A 86 4.34 23.18 24.09
CA PRO A 86 5.09 22.57 22.98
C PRO A 86 5.20 21.04 23.07
N ILE A 87 5.22 20.48 24.28
CA ILE A 87 5.31 19.04 24.49
C ILE A 87 3.99 18.38 24.08
N ASN A 88 2.86 18.91 24.55
CA ASN A 88 1.54 18.43 24.20
C ASN A 88 1.22 18.66 22.73
N GLN A 89 1.68 19.77 22.15
CA GLN A 89 1.60 20.06 20.73
C GLN A 89 2.30 18.96 19.91
N ALA A 90 3.57 18.68 20.21
CA ALA A 90 4.35 17.66 19.52
C ALA A 90 3.74 16.25 19.68
N ARG A 91 3.28 15.91 20.90
CA ARG A 91 2.60 14.63 21.18
C ARG A 91 1.30 14.49 20.41
N PHE A 92 0.46 15.52 20.42
CA PHE A 92 -0.81 15.53 19.70
C PHE A 92 -0.58 15.33 18.20
N TYR A 93 0.32 16.12 17.60
CA TYR A 93 0.63 16.02 16.19
C TYR A 93 1.14 14.63 15.81
N THR A 94 2.13 14.11 16.54
CA THR A 94 2.74 12.81 16.27
C THR A 94 1.70 11.69 16.36
N CYS A 95 0.91 11.65 17.44
CA CYS A 95 -0.11 10.61 17.62
C CYS A 95 -1.20 10.69 16.56
N LYS A 96 -1.73 11.88 16.27
CA LYS A 96 -2.82 12.04 15.30
C LYS A 96 -2.36 11.82 13.87
N ARG A 97 -1.15 12.26 13.53
CA ARG A 97 -0.52 11.97 12.25
C ARG A 97 -0.34 10.46 12.06
N ALA A 98 0.26 9.76 13.03
CA ALA A 98 0.44 8.31 12.95
C ALA A 98 -0.90 7.56 12.78
N GLN A 99 -1.96 8.00 13.47
CA GLN A 99 -3.31 7.45 13.30
C GLN A 99 -3.85 7.65 11.88
N ALA A 100 -3.69 8.85 11.32
CA ALA A 100 -4.13 9.15 9.96
C ALA A 100 -3.36 8.31 8.92
N TYR A 101 -2.04 8.22 9.05
CA TYR A 101 -1.16 7.42 8.18
C TYR A 101 -1.56 5.94 8.21
N LYS A 102 -1.73 5.37 9.42
CA LYS A 102 -2.15 3.99 9.59
C LYS A 102 -3.52 3.71 8.96
N LYS A 103 -4.47 4.65 9.08
CA LYS A 103 -5.80 4.52 8.47
C LYS A 103 -5.70 4.54 6.95
N TYR A 104 -4.98 5.51 6.38
CA TYR A 104 -4.74 5.64 4.95
C TYR A 104 -4.14 4.36 4.36
N ALA A 105 -2.98 3.92 4.86
CA ALA A 105 -2.29 2.73 4.37
C ALA A 105 -3.12 1.45 4.55
N SER A 106 -3.90 1.35 5.64
CA SER A 106 -4.77 0.18 5.84
C SER A 106 -5.89 0.10 4.81
N ILE A 107 -6.46 1.23 4.40
CA ILE A 107 -7.51 1.26 3.37
C ILE A 107 -6.90 0.93 2.00
N LEU A 108 -5.80 1.61 1.65
CA LEU A 108 -5.12 1.38 0.38
C LEU A 108 -4.66 -0.08 0.23
N LEU A 109 -4.02 -0.65 1.25
CA LEU A 109 -3.60 -2.06 1.24
C LEU A 109 -4.78 -3.01 1.02
N LYS A 110 -5.94 -2.77 1.65
CA LYS A 110 -7.13 -3.60 1.44
C LYS A 110 -7.63 -3.54 -0.01
N MET A 111 -7.66 -2.35 -0.60
CA MET A 111 -8.05 -2.16 -2.00
C MET A 111 -7.10 -2.89 -2.95
N ILE A 112 -5.78 -2.75 -2.71
CA ILE A 112 -4.75 -3.44 -3.49
C ILE A 112 -4.91 -4.96 -3.40
N ILE A 113 -5.04 -5.51 -2.19
CA ILE A 113 -5.21 -6.95 -2.00
C ILE A 113 -6.48 -7.45 -2.71
N ALA A 114 -7.58 -6.70 -2.65
CA ALA A 114 -8.82 -7.08 -3.32
C ALA A 114 -8.67 -7.16 -4.85
N GLU A 115 -8.01 -6.19 -5.48
CA GLU A 115 -7.78 -6.23 -6.93
C GLU A 115 -6.76 -7.31 -7.33
N LEU A 116 -5.70 -7.50 -6.54
CA LEU A 116 -4.76 -8.61 -6.74
C LEU A 116 -5.45 -9.98 -6.62
N ASP A 117 -6.40 -10.11 -5.69
CA ASP A 117 -7.17 -11.34 -5.49
C ASP A 117 -8.11 -11.63 -6.67
N LYS A 118 -8.80 -10.60 -7.19
CA LYS A 118 -9.63 -10.68 -8.40
C LYS A 118 -8.81 -11.09 -9.63
N ALA A 119 -7.58 -10.59 -9.73
CA ALA A 119 -6.66 -10.90 -10.81
C ALA A 119 -5.95 -12.26 -10.66
N GLY A 120 -6.12 -12.96 -9.53
CA GLY A 120 -5.45 -14.26 -9.28
C GLY A 120 -3.94 -14.15 -9.07
N LEU A 121 -3.43 -12.98 -8.68
CA LEU A 121 -1.99 -12.70 -8.52
C LEU A 121 -1.48 -12.93 -7.10
N LEU A 122 -2.36 -13.26 -6.15
CA LEU A 122 -1.96 -13.66 -4.81
C LEU A 122 -1.44 -15.10 -4.80
N LEU A 123 -0.24 -15.32 -4.26
CA LEU A 123 0.40 -16.64 -4.17
C LEU A 123 -0.48 -17.73 -3.53
N SER A 124 -1.35 -17.36 -2.58
CA SER A 124 -2.30 -18.28 -1.93
C SER A 124 -3.27 -18.96 -2.89
N LYS A 125 -3.53 -18.37 -4.07
CA LYS A 125 -4.34 -18.98 -5.15
C LYS A 125 -3.50 -19.72 -6.18
N GLN A 126 -2.21 -19.42 -6.31
CA GLN A 126 -1.33 -20.06 -7.30
C GLN A 126 -0.85 -21.45 -6.86
N THR A 127 -0.71 -21.69 -5.56
CA THR A 127 -0.36 -23.03 -5.02
C THR A 127 -1.45 -24.08 -5.26
N LEU A 128 -2.72 -23.67 -5.40
CA LEU A 128 -3.83 -24.58 -5.71
C LEU A 128 -3.83 -25.09 -7.15
N PHE A 129 -3.15 -24.40 -8.08
CA PHE A 129 -3.11 -24.79 -9.50
C PHE A 129 -1.88 -25.63 -9.89
N GLN A 130 -0.89 -25.81 -9.00
CA GLN A 130 0.27 -26.67 -9.27
C GLN A 130 0.12 -28.11 -8.79
N GLY A 131 -1.00 -28.46 -8.14
CA GLY A 131 -1.25 -29.79 -7.57
C GLY A 131 -2.07 -30.77 -8.41
N GLY A 132 -2.33 -30.46 -9.70
CA GLY A 132 -3.21 -31.30 -10.52
C GLY A 132 -2.70 -31.45 -11.95
N SER A 133 -1.80 -32.41 -12.18
CA SER A 133 -1.61 -33.21 -13.40
C SER A 133 -0.30 -34.01 -13.32
N VAL A 134 -0.33 -35.16 -12.63
CA VAL A 134 0.37 -36.40 -13.06
C VAL A 134 -0.55 -37.57 -12.71
#